data_AF-O66004-F1
#
_entry.id   AF-O66004-F1
#
_cell.length_a   1.000
_cell.length_b   1.000
_cell.length_c   1.000
_cell.angle_alpha   90.00
_cell.angle_beta   90.00
_cell.angle_gamma   90.00
#
_symmetry.space_group_name_H-M   'P 1'
#
loop_
_entity.id
_entity.type
_entity.pdbx_description
1 polymer ?
#
loop_
_entity_poly.entity_id
_entity_poly.type
_entity_poly.pdbx_seq_one_letter_code
_entity_poly.pdbx_strand_id
1 'polypeptide(L)'
;ALKNDKVIEFINNYLNEVILVLNHKYNISLNELNDYKIQIIKRLNNSFIKDDLKRLVRNTELKLSKNERILTILDYAKVSNLKHDTLLLSYQNGLEYLKNNK
;
A
#
# COMPACT_ATOMS: atom_id res chain seq x y z
N ALA A 1 14.48 1.07 -4.54
CA ALA A 1 13.48 1.65 -3.61
C ALA A 1 13.74 1.21 -2.16
N LEU A 2 13.78 -0.09 -1.86
CA LEU A 2 13.82 -0.63 -0.49
C LEU A 2 15.14 -0.48 0.27
N LYS A 3 16.17 0.12 -0.33
CA LYS A 3 17.41 0.52 0.37
C LYS A 3 17.32 1.92 0.98
N ASN A 4 16.19 2.61 0.77
CA ASN A 4 15.95 3.95 1.29
C ASN A 4 15.05 3.86 2.52
N ASP A 5 15.54 4.33 3.66
CA ASP A 5 14.86 4.22 4.94
C ASP A 5 13.48 4.90 4.95
N LYS A 6 13.35 6.04 4.26
CA LYS A 6 12.04 6.73 4.13
C LYS A 6 11.02 5.88 3.38
N VAL A 7 11.47 5.09 2.40
CA VAL A 7 10.59 4.17 1.66
C VAL A 7 10.19 2.99 2.56
N ILE A 8 11.12 2.48 3.37
CA ILE A 8 10.82 1.40 4.32
C ILE A 8 9.81 1.88 5.37
N GLU A 9 9.99 3.09 5.90
CA GLU A 9 9.07 3.72 6.84
C GLU A 9 7.68 3.88 6.22
N PHE A 10 7.61 4.44 5.01
CA PHE A 10 6.35 4.59 4.27
C PHE A 10 5.63 3.25 4.08
N ILE A 11 6.35 2.20 3.64
CA ILE A 11 5.77 0.86 3.45
C ILE A 11 5.24 0.31 4.77
N ASN A 12 5.98 0.47 5.87
CA ASN A 12 5.55 0.01 7.18
C ASN A 12 4.27 0.70 7.65
N ASN A 13 4.20 2.03 7.50
CA ASN A 13 3.02 2.81 7.88
C ASN A 13 1.82 2.47 7.00
N TYR A 14 2.03 2.33 5.68
CA TYR A 14 0.99 1.92 4.74
C TYR A 14 0.43 0.53 5.10
N LEU A 15 1.30 -0.44 5.35
CA LEU A 15 0.87 -1.80 5.72
C LEU A 15 0.15 -1.80 7.08
N ASN A 16 0.58 -0.99 8.05
CA ASN A 16 -0.12 -0.88 9.32
C ASN A 16 -1.55 -0.37 9.15
N GLU A 17 -1.76 0.65 8.31
CA GLU A 17 -3.12 1.17 8.03
C GLU A 17 -3.99 0.15 7.26
N VAL A 18 -3.40 -0.61 6.33
CA VAL A 18 -4.08 -1.74 5.68
C VAL A 18 -4.48 -2.81 6.68
N ILE A 19 -3.62 -3.16 7.64
CA ILE A 19 -3.92 -4.14 8.71
C ILE A 19 -5.13 -3.69 9.52
N LEU A 20 -5.22 -2.40 9.89
CA LEU A 20 -6.39 -1.87 10.62
C LEU A 20 -7.68 -2.07 9.82
N VAL A 21 -7.65 -1.81 8.51
CA VAL A 21 -8.81 -2.04 7.64
C VAL A 21 -9.17 -3.53 7.56
N LEU A 22 -8.20 -4.42 7.37
CA LEU A 22 -8.46 -5.85 7.25
C LEU A 22 -8.99 -6.44 8.56
N ASN A 23 -8.43 -6.05 9.69
CA ASN A 23 -8.91 -6.43 11.00
C ASN A 23 -10.35 -5.92 11.23
N HIS A 24 -10.62 -4.64 10.99
CA HIS A 24 -11.94 -4.07 11.19
C HIS A 24 -13.01 -4.67 10.26
N LYS A 25 -12.68 -4.86 8.98
CA LYS A 25 -13.64 -5.30 7.96
C LYS A 25 -13.94 -6.79 8.00
N TYR A 26 -12.93 -7.61 8.28
CA TYR A 26 -12.99 -9.06 8.15
C TYR A 26 -12.73 -9.81 9.46
N ASN A 27 -12.50 -9.09 10.56
CA ASN A 27 -12.18 -9.65 11.87
C ASN A 27 -10.99 -10.62 11.87
N ILE A 28 -10.02 -10.41 10.97
CA ILE A 28 -8.78 -11.19 10.91
C ILE A 28 -7.88 -10.76 12.06
N SER A 29 -7.24 -11.73 12.72
CA SER A 29 -6.34 -11.48 13.84
C SER A 29 -5.20 -10.51 13.49
N LEU A 30 -4.93 -9.54 14.38
CA LEU A 30 -3.78 -8.65 14.24
C LEU A 30 -2.46 -9.42 14.19
N ASN A 31 -2.34 -10.53 14.92
CA ASN A 31 -1.11 -11.33 14.92
C ASN A 31 -0.87 -11.96 13.53
N GLU A 32 -1.91 -12.57 12.96
CA GLU A 32 -1.84 -13.17 11.62
C GLU A 32 -1.51 -12.12 10.55
N LEU A 33 -2.12 -10.95 10.64
CA LEU A 33 -1.88 -9.85 9.72
C LEU A 33 -0.45 -9.28 9.84
N ASN A 34 0.09 -9.20 11.06
CA ASN A 34 1.47 -8.77 11.29
C ASN A 34 2.49 -9.81 10.78
N ASP A 35 2.22 -11.09 10.99
CA ASP A 35 3.04 -12.18 10.43
C ASP A 35 3.04 -12.12 8.91
N TYR A 36 1.87 -11.87 8.29
CA TYR A 36 1.77 -11.71 6.85
C TYR A 36 2.52 -10.46 6.34
N LYS A 37 2.46 -9.35 7.08
CA LYS A 37 3.25 -8.14 6.78
C LYS A 37 4.75 -8.45 6.76
N ILE A 38 5.27 -9.21 7.72
CA ILE A 38 6.69 -9.62 7.74
C ILE A 38 7.02 -10.42 6.46
N GLN A 39 6.15 -11.34 6.05
CA GLN A 39 6.34 -12.10 4.81
C GLN A 39 6.31 -11.22 3.56
N ILE A 40 5.43 -10.20 3.49
CA ILE A 40 5.44 -9.22 2.39
C ILE A 40 6.78 -8.50 2.32
N ILE A 41 7.26 -7.94 3.44
CA ILE A 41 8.53 -7.19 3.49
C ILE A 41 9.70 -8.09 3.07
N LYS A 42 9.72 -9.35 3.53
CA LYS A 42 10.73 -10.33 3.11
C LYS A 42 10.72 -10.56 1.59
N ARG A 43 9.54 -10.69 0.97
CA ARG A 43 9.41 -10.88 -0.49
C ARG A 43 9.87 -9.65 -1.27
N LEU A 44 9.52 -8.46 -0.80
CA LEU A 44 9.93 -7.19 -1.41
C LEU A 44 11.47 -7.05 -1.40
N ASN A 45 12.13 -7.50 -0.34
CA ASN A 45 13.59 -7.46 -0.21
C ASN A 45 14.34 -8.62 -0.88
N ASN A 46 13.67 -9.47 -1.66
CA ASN A 46 14.30 -10.60 -2.32
C ASN A 46 15.25 -10.13 -3.44
N SER A 47 16.56 -10.32 -3.27
CA SER A 47 17.60 -9.92 -4.22
C SER A 47 17.54 -10.66 -5.57
N PHE A 48 16.87 -11.81 -5.62
CA PHE A 48 16.70 -12.58 -6.86
C PHE A 48 15.55 -12.05 -7.72
N ILE A 49 14.65 -11.22 -7.17
CA ILE A 49 13.55 -10.60 -7.91
C ILE A 49 13.95 -9.17 -8.27
N LYS A 50 14.44 -8.98 -9.50
CA LYS A 50 14.80 -7.66 -10.04
C LYS A 50 13.63 -7.06 -10.79
N ASP A 51 12.65 -6.59 -10.03
CA ASP A 51 11.44 -6.01 -10.60
C ASP A 51 11.65 -4.57 -11.04
N ASP A 52 11.28 -4.24 -12.27
CA ASP A 52 11.40 -2.89 -12.81
C ASP A 52 10.25 -2.01 -12.31
N LEU A 53 10.57 -0.81 -11.83
CA LEU A 53 9.58 0.17 -11.39
C LEU A 53 8.60 0.52 -12.51
N LYS A 54 9.05 0.63 -13.77
CA LYS A 54 8.13 0.94 -14.89
C LYS A 54 7.08 -0.16 -15.07
N ARG A 55 7.49 -1.42 -14.93
CA ARG A 55 6.58 -2.58 -14.93
C ARG A 55 5.61 -2.51 -13.75
N LEU A 56 6.09 -2.15 -12.58
CA LEU A 56 5.30 -2.06 -11.35
C LEU A 56 4.31 -0.90 -11.33
N VAL A 57 4.57 0.21 -12.04
CA VAL A 57 3.66 1.37 -12.07
C VAL A 57 2.64 1.33 -13.20
N ARG A 58 2.85 0.54 -14.27
CA ARG A 58 1.95 0.41 -15.44
C ARG A 58 0.46 0.36 -15.09
N ASN A 59 -0.42 0.89 -15.94
CA ASN A 59 -1.86 0.96 -15.69
C ASN A 59 -2.18 1.67 -14.37
N THR A 60 -1.50 2.79 -14.10
CA THR A 60 -1.66 3.54 -12.84
C THR A 60 -3.11 4.01 -12.65
N GLU A 61 -3.79 4.44 -13.71
CA GLU A 61 -5.22 4.83 -13.64
C GLU A 61 -6.10 3.71 -13.08
N LEU A 62 -5.90 2.47 -13.55
CA LEU A 62 -6.62 1.31 -13.03
C LEU A 62 -6.29 1.05 -11.56
N LYS A 63 -5.02 1.12 -11.15
CA LYS A 63 -4.63 0.86 -9.75
C LYS A 63 -5.20 1.87 -8.76
N LEU A 64 -5.52 3.07 -9.23
CA LEU A 64 -6.10 4.17 -8.46
C LEU A 64 -7.63 4.20 -8.56
N SER A 65 -8.25 3.35 -9.39
CA SER A 65 -9.69 3.35 -9.55
C SER A 65 -10.40 2.72 -8.34
N LYS A 66 -11.72 2.92 -8.29
CA LYS A 66 -12.58 2.29 -7.29
C LYS A 66 -12.60 0.78 -7.48
N ASN A 67 -12.72 0.02 -6.38
CA ASN A 67 -12.64 -1.46 -6.33
C ASN A 67 -11.25 -2.03 -6.63
N GLU A 68 -10.23 -1.17 -6.74
CA GLU A 68 -8.83 -1.55 -6.87
C GLU A 68 -8.01 -1.25 -5.61
N ARG A 69 -6.73 -1.61 -5.67
CA ARG A 69 -5.85 -1.78 -4.49
C ARG A 69 -5.61 -0.56 -3.59
N ILE A 70 -5.81 0.69 -4.05
CA ILE A 70 -5.55 1.90 -3.24
C ILE A 70 -6.84 2.58 -2.81
N LEU A 71 -7.67 3.01 -3.76
CA LEU A 71 -8.84 3.83 -3.44
C LEU A 71 -9.86 3.08 -2.57
N THR A 72 -10.03 1.78 -2.81
CA THR A 72 -10.98 0.96 -2.04
C THR A 72 -10.64 0.88 -0.55
N ILE A 73 -9.35 0.70 -0.22
CA ILE A 73 -8.91 0.58 1.17
C ILE A 73 -8.92 1.94 1.86
N LEU A 74 -8.56 3.00 1.13
CA LEU A 74 -8.64 4.38 1.60
C LEU A 74 -10.08 4.80 1.90
N ASP A 75 -11.02 4.54 0.99
CA ASP A 75 -12.44 4.87 1.18
C ASP A 75 -13.02 4.14 2.39
N TYR A 76 -12.69 2.86 2.56
CA TYR A 76 -13.15 2.10 3.72
C TYR A 76 -12.58 2.68 5.03
N ALA A 77 -11.29 2.99 5.05
CA ALA A 77 -10.63 3.56 6.23
C ALA A 77 -11.26 4.91 6.63
N LYS A 78 -11.56 5.78 5.64
CA LYS A 78 -12.24 7.05 5.85
C LYS A 78 -13.64 6.87 6.44
N VAL A 79 -14.47 6.04 5.81
CA VAL A 79 -15.85 5.80 6.25
C VAL A 79 -15.91 5.19 7.65
N SER A 80 -14.92 4.35 8.00
CA SER A 80 -14.85 3.67 9.29
C SER A 80 -14.06 4.46 10.35
N ASN A 81 -13.67 5.71 10.07
CA ASN A 81 -12.85 6.55 10.94
C ASN A 81 -11.56 5.86 11.45
N LEU A 82 -10.91 5.08 10.58
CA LEU A 82 -9.63 4.43 10.84
C LEU A 82 -8.47 5.34 10.42
N LYS A 83 -7.29 5.13 10.99
CA LYS A 83 -6.07 5.83 10.57
C LYS A 83 -5.78 5.55 9.09
N HIS A 84 -5.52 6.61 8.32
CA HIS A 84 -5.41 6.52 6.85
C HIS A 84 -4.47 7.56 6.21
N ASP A 85 -3.56 8.16 6.98
CA ASP A 85 -2.68 9.23 6.49
C ASP A 85 -1.76 8.73 5.37
N THR A 86 -1.20 7.53 5.54
CA THR A 86 -0.27 6.93 4.58
C THR A 86 -1.00 6.35 3.37
N LEU A 87 -2.20 5.81 3.55
CA LEU A 87 -3.10 5.42 2.45
C LEU A 87 -3.44 6.64 1.58
N LEU A 88 -3.76 7.78 2.20
CA LEU A 88 -4.05 9.03 1.50
C LEU A 88 -2.83 9.53 0.72
N LEU A 89 -1.66 9.54 1.36
CA LEU A 89 -0.40 9.93 0.72
C LEU A 89 -0.07 9.00 -0.47
N SER A 90 -0.32 7.69 -0.34
CA SER A 90 -0.15 6.72 -1.44
C SER A 90 -1.02 7.06 -2.64
N TYR A 91 -2.29 7.40 -2.40
CA TYR A 91 -3.21 7.81 -3.46
C TYR A 91 -2.77 9.12 -4.13
N GLN A 92 -2.38 10.12 -3.34
CA GLN A 92 -1.87 11.40 -3.84
C GLN A 92 -0.60 11.23 -4.68
N ASN A 93 0.35 10.41 -4.23
CA ASN A 93 1.55 10.09 -5.01
C ASN A 93 1.22 9.43 -6.35
N GLY A 94 0.20 8.56 -6.38
CA GLY A 94 -0.28 7.96 -7.62
C GLY A 94 -0.90 8.98 -8.59
N LEU A 95 -1.69 9.93 -8.08
CA LEU A 95 -2.25 11.02 -8.89
C LEU A 95 -1.16 11.92 -9.45
N GLU A 96 -0.15 12.27 -8.65
CA GLU A 96 0.98 13.08 -9.09
C GLU A 96 1.81 12.34 -10.16
N TYR A 97 2.02 11.03 -10.00
CA TYR A 97 2.66 10.22 -11.04
C TYR A 97 1.87 10.27 -12.35
N LEU A 98 0.55 10.11 -12.31
CA LEU A 98 -0.31 10.20 -13.51
C LEU A 98 -0.21 11.57 -14.19
N LYS A 99 -0.20 12.65 -13.41
CA LYS A 99 -0.10 14.01 -13.94
C LYS A 99 1.22 14.24 -14.68
N ASN A 100 2.32 13.69 -14.16
CA ASN A 100 3.67 13.89 -14.72
C ASN A 100 4.05 12.90 -15.83
N ASN A 101 3.25 11.85 -16.05
CA ASN A 101 3.51 10.81 -17.06
C ASN A 101 2.36 10.67 -18.08
N LYS A 102 1.46 11.66 -18.13
CA LYS A 102 0.53 11.90 -19.25
C LYS A 102 1.16 12.88 -20.21
#